data_AF-A0A7R7E718-F1
#
_entry.id   AF-A0A7R7E718-F1
#
_cell.length_a   1.000
_cell.length_b   1.000
_cell.length_c   1.000
_cell.angle_alpha   90.00
_cell.angle_beta   90.00
_cell.angle_gamma   90.00
#
_symmetry.space_group_name_H-M   'P 1'
#
loop_
_entity.id
_entity.type
_entity.pdbx_description
1 polymer ?
#
loop_
_entity_poly.entity_id
_entity_poly.type
_entity_poly.pdbx_seq_one_letter_code
_entity_poly.pdbx_strand_id
1 'polypeptide(L)' 'MKAEDIRTKTQDQLADDLAALKKEQFNLRFQKATGQLEKTARVKQVRKDIARIKTIAAEKAAAKKG' A
#
# COMPACT_ATOMS: atom_id res chain seq x y z
N MET A 1 -5.15 -1.48 6.14
CA MET A 1 -4.43 -2.61 6.78
C MET A 1 -3.90 -2.20 8.16
N LYS A 2 -3.81 -3.12 9.14
CA LYS A 2 -3.08 -2.85 10.40
C LYS A 2 -1.58 -3.06 10.18
N ALA A 3 -0.75 -2.39 10.96
CA ALA A 3 0.70 -2.48 10.82
C ALA A 3 1.25 -3.86 11.22
N GLU A 4 0.61 -4.51 12.20
CA GLU A 4 0.93 -5.86 12.67
C GLU A 4 0.84 -6.88 11.53
N ASP A 5 -0.26 -6.86 10.77
CA ASP A 5 -0.49 -7.75 9.63
C ASP A 5 0.54 -7.58 8.50
N ILE A 6 1.15 -6.39 8.40
CA ILE A 6 2.16 -6.10 7.36
C ILE A 6 3.54 -6.57 7.83
N ARG A 7 3.82 -6.54 9.14
CA ARG A 7 5.10 -6.99 9.71
C ARG A 7 5.31 -8.50 9.60
N THR A 8 4.24 -9.28 9.65
CA THR A 8 4.30 -10.75 9.53
C THR A 8 4.53 -11.23 8.09
N LYS A 9 4.38 -10.35 7.09
CA LYS A 9 4.55 -10.70 5.67
C LYS A 9 6.02 -10.82 5.26
N THR A 10 6.27 -11.66 4.26
CA THR A 10 7.57 -11.78 3.60
C THR A 10 7.84 -10.59 2.68
N GLN A 11 9.10 -10.41 2.25
CA GLN A 11 9.46 -9.30 1.37
C GLN A 11 8.74 -9.37 0.01
N ASP A 12 8.54 -10.58 -0.52
CA ASP A 12 7.82 -10.80 -1.78
C ASP A 12 6.33 -10.49 -1.63
N GLN A 13 5.70 -10.95 -0.54
CA GLN A 13 4.30 -10.62 -0.23
C GLN A 13 4.08 -9.11 -0.09
N LEU A 14 5.03 -8.40 0.52
CA LEU A 14 5.00 -6.94 0.61
C LEU A 14 5.12 -6.26 -0.77
N ALA A 15 5.91 -6.82 -1.68
CA ALA A 15 6.03 -6.35 -3.05
C ALA A 15 4.72 -6.55 -3.84
N ASP A 16 4.11 -7.73 -3.70
CA ASP A 16 2.83 -8.06 -4.35
C ASP A 16 1.69 -7.16 -3.86
N ASP A 17 1.57 -6.98 -2.54
CA ASP A 17 0.59 -6.07 -1.94
C ASP A 17 0.80 -4.63 -2.42
N LEU A 18 2.06 -4.18 -2.51
CA LEU A 18 2.39 -2.85 -2.99
C LEU A 18 1.98 -2.67 -4.45
N ALA A 19 2.18 -3.68 -5.30
CA ALA A 19 1.77 -3.66 -6.70
C ALA A 19 0.23 -3.60 -6.82
N ALA A 20 -0.48 -4.41 -6.04
CA ALA A 20 -1.94 -4.42 -5.99
C ALA A 20 -2.51 -3.06 -5.56
N LEU A 21 -1.97 -2.48 -4.48
CA LEU A 21 -2.41 -1.16 -3.98
C LEU A 21 -2.09 -0.03 -4.96
N LYS A 22 -0.98 -0.10 -5.71
CA LYS A 22 -0.68 0.88 -6.77
C LYS A 22 -1.68 0.78 -7.92
N LYS A 23 -2.06 -0.43 -8.33
CA LYS A 23 -3.11 -0.64 -9.36
C LYS A 23 -4.44 -0.07 -8.88
N GLU A 24 -4.81 -0.33 -7.63
CA GLU A 24 -6.02 0.24 -7.03
C GLU A 24 -5.95 1.77 -6.97
N GLN A 25 -4.81 2.35 -6.57
CA GLN A 25 -4.60 3.79 -6.55
C GLN A 25 -4.78 4.40 -7.95
N PHE A 26 -4.26 3.76 -9.00
CA PHE A 26 -4.43 4.20 -10.38
C PHE A 26 -5.92 4.20 -10.77
N ASN A 27 -6.64 3.11 -10.48
CA ASN A 27 -8.07 3.01 -10.76
C ASN A 27 -8.87 4.09 -10.01
N LEU A 28 -8.55 4.35 -8.74
CA LEU A 28 -9.19 5.42 -7.96
C LEU A 28 -8.91 6.82 -8.52
N ARG A 29 -7.70 7.05 -9.05
CA ARG A 29 -7.37 8.31 -9.75
C ARG A 29 -8.15 8.45 -11.04
N PHE A 30 -8.31 7.36 -11.79
CA PHE A 30 -9.11 7.33 -13.01
C PHE A 30 -10.59 7.62 -12.71
N GLN A 31 -11.18 6.91 -11.74
CA GLN A 31 -12.56 7.15 -11.28
C GLN A 31 -12.76 8.59 -10.80
N LYS A 32 -11.75 9.17 -10.13
CA LYS A 32 -11.80 10.58 -9.71
C LYS A 32 -11.86 11.52 -10.92
N ALA A 33 -11.06 11.25 -11.95
CA ALA A 33 -11.00 12.06 -13.15
C ALA A 33 -12.28 11.95 -14.00
N THR A 34 -12.93 10.78 -14.02
CA THR A 34 -14.20 10.56 -14.73
C THR A 34 -15.43 10.96 -13.93
N GLY A 35 -15.27 11.43 -12.69
CA GLY A 35 -16.39 11.81 -11.82
C GLY A 35 -17.15 10.63 -11.20
N GLN A 36 -16.65 9.41 -11.33
CA GLN A 36 -17.30 8.16 -10.87
C GLN A 36 -16.78 7.69 -9.49
N LEU A 37 -16.02 8.52 -8.78
CA LEU A 37 -15.44 8.14 -7.49
C LEU A 37 -16.46 8.29 -6.35
N GLU A 38 -17.06 7.19 -5.95
CA GLU A 38 -18.00 7.15 -4.82
C GLU A 38 -17.27 7.06 -3.45
N LYS A 39 -16.22 6.22 -3.36
CA LYS A 39 -15.54 5.90 -2.08
C LYS A 39 -14.29 6.75 -1.86
N THR A 40 -14.46 8.04 -1.61
CA THR A 40 -13.34 8.98 -1.39
C THR A 40 -12.44 8.61 -0.20
N ALA A 41 -13.01 8.03 0.86
CA ALA A 41 -12.26 7.55 2.03
C ALA A 41 -11.23 6.47 1.65
N ARG A 42 -11.53 5.65 0.63
CA ARG A 42 -10.64 4.58 0.16
C ARG A 42 -9.34 5.14 -0.41
N VAL A 43 -9.38 6.30 -1.06
CA VAL A 43 -8.18 6.99 -1.58
C VAL A 43 -7.17 7.26 -0.46
N LYS A 44 -7.65 7.77 0.68
CA LYS A 44 -6.80 8.04 1.85
C LYS A 44 -6.27 6.75 2.47
N GLN A 45 -7.09 5.70 2.52
CA GLN A 45 -6.69 4.39 3.04
C GLN A 45 -5.58 3.77 2.18
N VAL A 46 -5.76 3.69 0.86
CA VAL A 46 -4.77 3.14 -0.09
C VAL A 46 -3.44 3.88 0.03
N ARG A 47 -3.47 5.22 0.10
CA ARG A 47 -2.24 6.02 0.32
C ARG A 47 -1.52 5.64 1.62
N LYS A 48 -2.26 5.47 2.73
CA LYS A 48 -1.70 5.07 4.02
C LYS A 48 -1.15 3.65 4.00
N ASP A 49 -1.86 2.71 3.37
CA ASP A 49 -1.43 1.32 3.28
C ASP A 49 -0.14 1.19 2.44
N ILE A 50 -0.03 1.91 1.32
CA ILE A 50 1.21 2.01 0.54
C ILE A 50 2.37 2.55 1.39
N ALA A 51 2.14 3.61 2.17
CA ALA A 51 3.16 4.20 3.03
C ALA A 51 3.64 3.19 4.09
N ARG A 52 2.72 2.49 4.77
CA ARG A 52 3.07 1.48 5.78
C ARG A 52 3.91 0.34 5.21
N ILE A 53 3.54 -0.18 4.03
CA ILE A 53 4.29 -1.26 3.38
C ILE A 53 5.70 -0.79 3.06
N LYS A 54 5.86 0.41 2.50
CA LYS A 54 7.19 0.97 2.20
C LYS A 54 8.04 1.13 3.45
N THR A 55 7.46 1.64 4.54
CA THR A 55 8.16 1.79 5.82
C THR A 55 8.64 0.44 6.36
N ILE A 56 7.76 -0.56 6.44
CA ILE A 56 8.11 -1.89 6.97
C ILE A 56 9.11 -2.60 6.06
N ALA A 57 8.99 -2.46 4.74
CA ALA A 57 9.97 -3.00 3.80
C ALA A 57 11.37 -2.37 4.02
N ALA A 58 11.43 -1.06 4.28
CA ALA A 58 12.67 -0.38 4.63
C ALA A 58 13.23 -0.82 5.99
N GLU A 59 12.38 -0.95 7.01
CA GLU A 59 12.75 -1.49 8.34
C GLU A 59 13.37 -2.88 8.21
N LYS A 60 12.73 -3.80 7.46
CA LYS A 60 13.24 -5.15 7.21
C LYS A 60 14.56 -5.15 6.44
N ALA A 61 14.71 -4.26 5.45
CA ALA A 61 15.96 -4.14 4.69
C ALA A 61 17.11 -3.60 5.55
N ALA A 62 16.84 -2.67 6.46
CA ALA A 62 17.83 -2.15 7.42
C ALA A 62 18.24 -3.21 8.45
N ALA A 63 17.27 -3.97 8.99
CA ALA A 63 17.54 -5.05 9.95
C ALA A 63 18.37 -6.21 9.35
N LYS A 64 18.27 -6.46 8.03
CA LYS A 64 19.08 -7.48 7.34
C LYS A 64 20.54 -7.05 7.10
N LYS A 65 20.85 -5.75 7.24
CA LYS A 65 22.19 -5.19 6.98
C LYS A 65 23.06 -5.04 8.23
N GLY A 66 22.51 -5.26 9.43
CA GLY A 66 23.25 -5.31 10.70
C GLY A 66 23.42 -6.75 11.17
#